data_AF-L8DKY7-F1
#
_entry.id   AF-L8DKY7-F1
#
_cell.length_a   1.000
_cell.length_b   1.000
_cell.length_c   1.000
_cell.angle_alpha   90.00
_cell.angle_beta   90.00
_cell.angle_gamma   90.00
#
_symmetry.space_group_name_H-M   'P 1'
#
loop_
_entity.id
_entity.type
_entity.pdbx_description
1 polymer ?
#
loop_
_entity_poly.entity_id
_entity_poly.type
_entity_poly.pdbx_seq_one_letter_code
_entity_poly.pdbx_strand_id
1 'polypeptide(L)'
;MPIDAEGDGADGDDVSAAEARERTTVRIVKGGPIVIDGPVEIELDDGTRVTSDRFAVAVCTCRRSKNYPLCDTSHRAKKRPSQSSED
;
A
#
# COMPACT_ATOMS: atom_id res chain seq x y z
N MET A 1 -22.01 49.50 -40.74
CA MET A 1 -22.07 48.78 -39.46
C MET A 1 -22.93 47.54 -39.65
N PRO A 2 -22.33 46.34 -39.70
CA PRO A 2 -22.90 45.14 -39.10
C PRO A 2 -22.24 44.89 -37.74
N ILE A 3 -23.07 44.58 -36.76
CA ILE A 3 -22.74 44.19 -35.40
C ILE A 3 -22.89 42.68 -35.31
N ASP A 4 -21.79 41.96 -35.40
CA ASP A 4 -21.70 40.54 -35.05
C ASP A 4 -20.62 40.48 -33.95
N ALA A 5 -20.96 40.29 -32.66
CA ALA A 5 -21.35 39.02 -32.05
C ALA A 5 -20.29 37.94 -32.33
N GLU A 6 -19.64 37.24 -31.40
CA GLU A 6 -19.80 36.94 -29.98
C GLU A 6 -18.57 36.10 -29.58
N GLY A 7 -18.16 36.16 -28.31
CA GLY A 7 -17.54 35.05 -27.56
C GLY A 7 -16.18 34.51 -28.04
N ASP A 8 -15.45 33.73 -27.27
CA ASP A 8 -15.74 33.17 -25.96
C ASP A 8 -14.39 32.75 -25.37
N GLY A 9 -14.22 32.94 -24.06
CA GLY A 9 -13.00 32.56 -23.36
C GLY A 9 -12.72 31.07 -23.48
N ALA A 10 -11.45 30.76 -23.70
CA ALA A 10 -10.89 29.49 -23.27
C ALA A 10 -9.69 29.83 -22.38
N ASP A 11 -9.99 30.21 -21.14
CA ASP A 11 -9.07 30.08 -20.01
C ASP A 11 -8.76 28.59 -19.87
N GLY A 12 -7.72 28.14 -20.58
CA GLY A 12 -7.15 26.82 -20.39
C GLY A 12 -6.41 26.82 -19.08
N ASP A 13 -7.04 26.32 -18.02
CA ASP A 13 -6.36 25.87 -16.81
C ASP A 13 -5.39 24.73 -17.19
N ASP A 14 -4.16 25.12 -17.51
CA ASP A 14 -2.99 24.26 -17.54
C ASP A 14 -2.67 23.85 -16.11
N VAL A 15 -3.39 22.85 -15.59
CA VAL A 15 -2.97 22.19 -14.35
C VAL A 15 -1.89 21.18 -14.70
N SER A 16 -0.72 21.77 -14.97
CA SER A 16 0.59 21.20 -15.20
C SER A 16 0.86 19.92 -14.39
N ALA A 17 0.69 18.75 -15.03
CA ALA A 17 1.45 17.48 -14.95
C ALA A 17 2.02 16.94 -13.60
N ALA A 18 1.67 17.53 -12.46
CA ALA A 18 2.11 17.21 -11.11
C ALA A 18 0.92 17.15 -10.13
N GLU A 19 -0.29 17.05 -10.68
CA GLU A 19 -1.57 16.99 -9.96
C GLU A 19 -1.68 15.66 -9.21
N ALA A 20 -1.19 15.70 -7.97
CA ALA A 20 -1.23 14.68 -6.94
C ALA A 20 -0.66 13.32 -7.36
N ARG A 21 0.55 12.99 -6.87
CA ARG A 21 0.86 11.58 -6.59
C ARG A 21 -0.29 11.09 -5.70
N GLU A 22 -1.24 10.37 -6.28
CA GLU A 22 -2.45 9.91 -5.60
C GLU A 22 -1.99 9.29 -4.29
N ARG A 23 -2.55 9.80 -3.18
CA ARG A 23 -2.04 9.39 -1.85
C ARG A 23 -2.13 7.88 -1.76
N THR A 24 -0.98 7.23 -1.66
CA THR A 24 -0.93 5.80 -1.42
C THR A 24 -1.62 5.51 -0.09
N THR A 25 -2.71 4.76 -0.13
CA THR A 25 -3.47 4.44 1.07
C THR A 25 -2.77 3.33 1.83
N VAL A 26 -2.43 3.63 3.09
CA VAL A 26 -1.84 2.67 4.03
C VAL A 26 -2.85 2.38 5.12
N ARG A 27 -3.26 1.12 5.24
CA ARG A 27 -4.25 0.65 6.22
C ARG A 27 -3.56 -0.22 7.26
N ILE A 28 -3.61 0.22 8.51
CA ILE A 28 -3.08 -0.53 9.64
C ILE A 28 -4.19 -1.42 10.20
N VAL A 29 -4.01 -2.74 10.15
CA VAL A 29 -4.97 -3.71 10.70
C VAL A 29 -4.55 -4.09 12.11
N LYS A 30 -5.44 -3.91 13.10
CA LYS A 30 -5.18 -4.33 14.50
C LYS A 30 -4.93 -5.84 14.56
N GLY A 31 -3.75 -6.23 15.06
CA GLY A 31 -3.34 -7.64 15.13
C GLY A 31 -3.10 -8.30 13.76
N GLY A 32 -3.04 -7.51 12.69
CA GLY A 32 -2.89 -7.97 11.31
C GLY A 32 -1.78 -7.23 10.56
N PRO A 33 -1.66 -7.46 9.25
CA PRO A 33 -0.67 -6.81 8.41
C PRO A 33 -1.00 -5.33 8.15
N ILE A 34 -0.01 -4.60 7.65
CA ILE A 34 -0.21 -3.29 7.04
C ILE A 34 -0.57 -3.52 5.57
N VAL A 35 -1.70 -2.99 5.11
CA VAL A 35 -2.13 -3.11 3.71
C VAL A 35 -1.84 -1.80 2.99
N ILE A 36 -1.08 -1.88 1.90
CA ILE A 36 -0.64 -0.74 1.09
C ILE A 36 -1.24 -0.88 -0.30
N ASP A 37 -1.83 0.19 -0.82
CA ASP A 37 -2.26 0.28 -2.22
C ASP A 37 -1.03 0.34 -3.13
N GLY A 38 -0.92 -0.56 -4.09
CA GLY A 38 0.30 -0.78 -4.88
C GLY A 38 0.23 -0.23 -6.30
N PRO A 39 1.34 -0.30 -7.07
CA PRO A 39 2.56 -1.09 -6.84
C PRO A 39 3.52 -0.52 -5.78
N VAL A 40 4.27 -1.38 -5.09
CA VAL A 40 5.22 -0.97 -4.03
C VAL A 40 6.56 -1.69 -4.14
N GLU A 41 7.61 -1.01 -3.69
CA GLU A 41 8.93 -1.58 -3.38
C GLU A 41 9.16 -1.48 -1.86
N ILE A 42 9.56 -2.60 -1.25
CA ILE A 42 9.80 -2.69 0.20
C ILE A 42 11.29 -2.96 0.39
N GLU A 43 11.97 -2.06 1.12
CA GLU A 43 13.35 -2.24 1.56
C GLU A 43 13.39 -2.65 3.04
N LEU A 44 14.17 -3.67 3.35
CA LEU A 44 14.42 -4.16 4.69
C LEU A 44 15.75 -3.63 5.24
N ASP A 45 15.93 -3.71 6.57
CA ASP A 45 17.14 -3.23 7.25
C ASP A 45 18.41 -4.03 6.89
N ASP A 46 18.24 -5.26 6.41
CA ASP A 46 19.32 -6.11 5.88
C ASP A 46 19.72 -5.76 4.43
N GLY A 47 19.05 -4.78 3.81
CA GLY A 47 19.23 -4.38 2.42
C GLY A 47 18.45 -5.24 1.42
N THR A 48 17.65 -6.21 1.87
CA THR A 48 16.78 -7.01 0.99
C THR A 48 15.66 -6.12 0.44
N ARG A 49 15.46 -6.17 -0.89
CA ARG A 49 14.37 -5.47 -1.58
C ARG A 49 13.34 -6.44 -2.13
N VAL A 50 12.07 -6.19 -1.87
CA VAL A 50 10.94 -6.97 -2.37
C VAL A 50 9.98 -6.05 -3.09
N THR A 51 9.79 -6.32 -4.38
CA THR A 51 8.85 -5.58 -5.22
C THR A 51 7.53 -6.34 -5.34
N SER A 52 6.42 -5.61 -5.36
CA SER A 52 5.12 -6.17 -5.69
C SER A 52 4.35 -5.20 -6.56
N ASP A 53 4.00 -5.68 -7.74
CA ASP A 53 3.21 -5.04 -8.79
C ASP A 53 1.70 -5.16 -8.55
N ARG A 54 1.29 -5.76 -7.43
CA ARG A 54 -0.13 -5.93 -7.10
C ARG A 54 -0.74 -4.61 -6.65
N PHE A 55 -2.02 -4.43 -7.00
CA PHE A 55 -2.83 -3.29 -6.56
C PHE A 55 -2.97 -3.18 -5.03
N ALA A 56 -2.78 -4.28 -4.29
CA ALA A 56 -2.77 -4.27 -2.84
C ALA A 56 -1.72 -5.23 -2.28
N VAL A 57 -0.93 -4.75 -1.34
CA VAL A 57 0.22 -5.47 -0.76
C VAL A 57 0.10 -5.49 0.76
N ALA A 58 0.16 -6.69 1.34
CA ALA A 58 0.07 -6.88 2.78
C ALA A 58 1.46 -7.12 3.39
N VAL A 59 1.96 -6.15 4.16
CA VAL A 59 3.24 -6.21 4.87
C VAL A 59 3.05 -6.82 6.25
N CYS A 60 3.88 -7.81 6.56
CA CYS A 60 3.84 -8.54 7.82
C CYS A 60 4.38 -7.69 8.98
N THR A 61 3.58 -7.54 10.03
CA THR A 61 3.98 -6.90 11.30
C THR A 61 4.32 -7.90 12.39
N CYS A 62 3.95 -9.18 12.23
CA CYS A 62 4.06 -10.19 13.27
C CYS A 62 5.35 -11.03 13.21
N ARG A 63 6.18 -10.85 12.17
CA ARG A 63 7.43 -11.59 11.91
C ARG A 63 7.31 -13.13 11.93
N ARG A 64 6.10 -13.68 11.82
CA ARG A 64 5.83 -15.13 11.72
C ARG A 64 5.68 -15.62 10.28
N SER A 65 5.72 -14.71 9.31
CA SER A 65 5.54 -15.07 7.90
C SER A 65 6.74 -15.83 7.37
N LYS A 66 6.49 -16.91 6.62
CA LYS A 66 7.53 -17.62 5.87
C LYS A 66 8.01 -16.84 4.65
N ASN A 67 7.22 -15.88 4.17
CA ASN A 67 7.52 -15.04 3.02
C ASN A 67 7.74 -13.58 3.45
N TYR A 68 8.38 -13.38 4.62
CA TYR A 68 8.72 -12.05 5.11
C TYR A 68 9.50 -11.27 4.03
N PRO A 69 9.14 -10.01 3.72
CA PRO A 69 8.29 -9.08 4.47
C PRO A 69 6.78 -9.19 4.22
N LEU A 70 6.32 -10.06 3.31
CA LEU A 70 4.90 -10.17 2.95
C LEU A 70 4.12 -11.01 3.96
N CYS A 71 2.84 -10.71 4.12
CA CYS A 71 1.94 -11.46 4.99
C CYS A 71 1.43 -12.74 4.30
N ASP A 72 1.63 -13.89 4.95
CA ASP A 72 1.17 -15.22 4.53
C ASP A 72 0.02 -15.74 5.41
N THR A 73 -0.65 -14.85 6.15
CA THR A 73 -1.68 -15.16 7.17
C THR A 73 -1.19 -15.86 8.46
N SER A 74 0.13 -16.08 8.63
CA SER A 74 0.70 -16.67 9.85
C SER A 74 0.39 -15.88 11.14
N HIS A 75 -0.03 -14.62 11.02
CA HIS A 75 -0.50 -13.82 12.16
C HIS A 75 -1.72 -14.44 12.88
N ARG A 76 -2.52 -15.24 12.18
CA ARG A 76 -3.72 -15.90 12.73
C ARG A 76 -3.42 -17.16 13.53
N ALA A 77 -2.20 -17.70 13.44
CA ALA A 77 -1.83 -18.91 14.16
C ALA A 77 -1.95 -18.65 15.68
N LYS A 78 -3.01 -19.21 16.28
CA LYS A 78 -3.14 -19.35 17.74
C LYS A 78 -2.17 -20.46 18.13
N LYS A 79 -0.98 -20.13 18.64
CA LYS A 79 -0.18 -21.13 19.35
C LYS A 79 -1.03 -21.58 20.54
N ARG A 80 -1.57 -22.80 20.49
CA ARG A 80 -1.94 -23.52 21.71
C ARG A 80 -0.65 -23.55 22.54
N PRO A 81 -0.63 -23.12 23.81
CA PRO A 81 0.56 -23.30 24.63
C PRO A 81 0.85 -24.80 24.65
N SER A 82 2.01 -25.20 24.12
CA SER A 82 2.50 -26.57 24.25
C SER A 82 2.60 -26.84 25.73
N GLN A 83 1.74 -27.72 26.25
CA GLN A 83 1.86 -28.25 27.60
C GLN A 83 3.16 -29.05 27.62
N SER A 84 4.20 -28.51 28.25
CA SER A 84 5.28 -29.34 28.76
C SER A 84 4.67 -30.17 29.89
N SER A 85 4.42 -31.45 29.64
CA SER A 85 4.12 -32.42 30.68
C SER A 85 5.28 -33.41 30.68
N GLU A 86 6.26 -33.13 31.52
CA GLU A 86 7.26 -34.07 32.00
C GLU A 86 6.97 -34.27 33.50
N ASP A 87 6.53 -35.47 33.85
CA ASP A 87 7.02 -36.25 34.99
C ASP A 87 6.98 -37.74 34.58
#